data_AF-A0A432SVV8-F1
#
_entry.id   AF-A0A432SVV8-F1
#
_cell.length_a   1.000
_cell.length_b   1.000
_cell.length_c   1.000
_cell.angle_alpha   90.00
_cell.angle_beta   90.00
_cell.angle_gamma   90.00
#
_symmetry.space_group_name_H-M   'P 1'
#
loop_
_entity.id
_entity.type
_entity.pdbx_description
1 polymer ?
#
loop_
_entity_poly.entity_id
_entity_poly.type
_entity_poly.pdbx_seq_one_letter_code
_entity_poly.pdbx_strand_id
1 'polypeptide(L)'
;MNNTIELKYDDNKKKIFSPLRNKYLDTQPEEIVRQEFICKLINEYGYTLEQMAEEIKLTTSQRGTGRASADLVIWKSKEEKQKKKTAF
;
A
#
# COMPACT_ATOMS: atom_id res chain seq x y z
N MET A 1 2.06 21.61 -1.70
CA MET A 1 0.75 21.11 -2.17
C MET A 1 0.47 19.86 -1.35
N ASN A 2 -0.51 19.89 -0.46
CA ASN A 2 -0.90 18.70 0.29
C ASN A 2 -1.67 17.80 -0.69
N ASN A 3 -1.10 16.66 -1.07
CA ASN A 3 -1.78 15.69 -1.90
C ASN A 3 -2.81 14.95 -1.03
N THR A 4 -4.00 15.52 -0.87
CA THR A 4 -5.13 14.83 -0.25
C THR A 4 -5.63 13.74 -1.18
N ILE A 5 -5.78 12.52 -0.66
CA ILE A 5 -6.35 11.39 -1.39
C ILE A 5 -7.69 11.02 -0.76
N GLU A 6 -8.65 10.68 -1.61
CA GLU A 6 -9.97 10.24 -1.22
C GLU A 6 -10.22 8.81 -1.72
N LEU A 7 -10.97 8.04 -0.93
CA LEU A 7 -11.46 6.72 -1.31
C LEU A 7 -12.35 6.83 -2.54
N LYS A 8 -12.12 5.94 -3.50
CA LYS A 8 -12.93 5.87 -4.71
C LYS A 8 -13.52 4.47 -4.86
N TYR A 9 -14.84 4.43 -4.92
CA TYR A 9 -15.62 3.22 -5.16
C TYR A 9 -16.23 3.26 -6.57
N ASP A 10 -16.31 2.10 -7.19
CA ASP A 10 -17.13 1.82 -8.35
C ASP A 10 -18.25 0.89 -7.89
N ASP A 11 -19.35 1.48 -7.42
CA ASP A 11 -20.50 0.77 -6.84
C ASP A 11 -21.17 -0.17 -7.85
N ASN A 12 -21.12 0.18 -9.14
CA ASN A 12 -21.68 -0.65 -10.21
C ASN A 12 -20.93 -1.97 -10.36
N LYS A 13 -19.62 -1.97 -10.07
CA LYS A 13 -18.76 -3.15 -10.22
C LYS A 13 -18.33 -3.76 -8.90
N LYS A 14 -18.74 -3.19 -7.75
CA LYS A 14 -18.24 -3.54 -6.41
C LYS A 14 -16.71 -3.53 -6.39
N LYS A 15 -16.13 -2.42 -6.85
CA LYS A 15 -14.68 -2.24 -6.89
C LYS A 15 -14.25 -1.01 -6.11
N ILE A 16 -13.02 -1.06 -5.60
CA ILE A 16 -12.35 0.02 -4.89
C ILE A 16 -11.03 0.32 -5.59
N PHE A 17 -10.70 1.61 -5.71
CA PHE A 17 -9.46 2.02 -6.36
C PHE A 17 -8.28 1.94 -5.39
N SER A 18 -7.25 1.18 -5.75
CA SER A 18 -5.95 1.22 -5.08
C SER A 18 -5.05 2.26 -5.75
N PRO A 19 -4.63 3.33 -5.04
CA PRO A 19 -3.72 4.34 -5.57
C PRO A 19 -2.28 3.82 -5.67
N LEU A 20 -1.90 2.82 -4.86
CA LEU A 20 -0.56 2.21 -4.89
C LEU A 20 -0.38 1.29 -6.10
N ARG A 21 -1.43 0.58 -6.51
CA ARG A 21 -1.42 -0.31 -7.69
C ARG A 21 -1.99 0.35 -8.94
N ASN A 22 -2.54 1.55 -8.81
CA ASN A 22 -3.20 2.32 -9.86
C ASN A 22 -4.26 1.49 -10.63
N LYS A 23 -5.11 0.75 -9.90
CA LYS A 23 -6.16 -0.10 -10.48
C LYS A 23 -7.35 -0.26 -9.54
N TYR A 24 -8.48 -0.65 -10.12
CA TYR A 24 -9.67 -1.06 -9.37
C TYR A 24 -9.56 -2.53 -8.95
N LEU A 25 -9.75 -2.79 -7.66
CA LEU A 25 -9.74 -4.09 -7.02
C LEU A 25 -11.14 -4.46 -6.53
N ASP A 26 -11.42 -5.74 -6.35
CA ASP A 26 -12.71 -6.18 -5.82
C ASP A 26 -12.86 -5.73 -4.36
N THR A 27 -14.05 -5.24 -3.98
CA THR A 27 -14.32 -4.78 -2.62
C THR A 27 -14.40 -5.97 -1.67
N GLN A 28 -13.28 -6.35 -1.08
CA GLN A 28 -13.23 -7.23 0.09
C GLN A 28 -13.18 -6.37 1.37
N PRO A 29 -13.73 -6.84 2.50
CA PRO A 29 -13.66 -6.10 3.76
C PRO A 29 -12.23 -5.68 4.13
N GLU A 30 -11.25 -6.56 3.92
CA GLU A 30 -9.84 -6.30 4.16
C GLU A 30 -9.28 -5.21 3.23
N GLU A 31 -9.73 -5.20 1.97
CA GLU A 31 -9.32 -4.21 0.98
C GLU A 31 -9.91 -2.83 1.28
N ILE A 32 -11.17 -2.76 1.74
CA ILE A 32 -11.79 -1.52 2.18
C ILE A 32 -10.97 -0.88 3.30
N VAL A 33 -10.66 -1.66 4.35
CA VAL A 33 -9.86 -1.20 5.48
C VAL A 33 -8.44 -0.80 5.05
N ARG A 34 -7.82 -1.55 4.12
CA ARG A 34 -6.49 -1.23 3.58
C ARG A 34 -6.47 0.13 2.88
N GLN A 35 -7.44 0.39 1.99
CA GLN A 35 -7.50 1.65 1.25
C GLN A 35 -7.90 2.83 2.16
N GLU A 36 -8.78 2.62 3.14
CA GLU A 36 -9.09 3.61 4.18
C GLU A 36 -7.84 4.02 4.96
N PHE A 37 -7.04 3.03 5.36
CA PHE A 37 -5.81 3.26 6.10
C PHE A 37 -4.75 4.00 5.27
N ILE A 38 -4.61 3.67 3.98
CA ILE A 38 -3.72 4.40 3.06
C ILE A 38 -4.13 5.87 2.94
N CYS A 39 -5.43 6.15 2.81
CA CYS A 39 -5.94 7.53 2.79
C CYS A 39 -5.58 8.26 4.08
N LYS A 40 -5.76 7.60 5.24
CA LYS A 40 -5.38 8.14 6.54
C LYS A 40 -3.89 8.47 6.64
N LEU A 41 -3.03 7.55 6.21
CA LEU A 41 -1.58 7.72 6.20
C LEU A 41 -1.12 8.93 5.39
N ILE A 42 -1.77 9.20 4.27
CA ILE A 42 -1.42 10.34 3.42
C ILE A 42 -1.99 11.63 4.00
N ASN A 43 -3.28 11.62 4.36
CA ASN A 43 -4.01 12.83 4.74
C ASN A 43 -3.67 13.32 6.15
N GLU A 44 -3.56 12.41 7.12
CA GLU A 44 -3.34 12.76 8.54
C GLU A 44 -1.87 12.69 8.93
N TYR A 45 -1.13 11.70 8.41
CA TYR A 45 0.25 11.44 8.82
C TYR A 45 1.30 12.00 7.85
N GLY A 46 0.88 12.56 6.70
CA GLY A 46 1.78 13.25 5.77
C GLY A 46 2.73 12.32 4.99
N TYR A 47 2.44 11.03 4.94
CA TYR A 47 3.17 10.11 4.08
C TYR A 47 2.81 10.29 2.61
N THR A 48 3.69 9.80 1.74
CA THR A 48 3.50 9.82 0.28
C THR A 48 3.32 8.40 -0.27
N LEU A 49 2.60 8.25 -1.39
CA LEU A 49 2.49 6.97 -2.10
C LEU A 49 3.86 6.39 -2.46
N GLU A 50 4.83 7.25 -2.74
CA GLU A 50 6.19 6.85 -3.10
C GLU A 50 6.94 6.19 -1.93
N GLN A 51 6.50 6.40 -0.69
CA GLN A 51 7.03 5.75 0.52
C GLN A 51 6.32 4.44 0.86
N MET A 52 5.34 4.00 0.07
CA MET A 52 4.50 2.85 0.43
C MET A 52 4.38 1.83 -0.68
N ALA A 53 4.07 0.60 -0.31
CA ALA A 53 3.60 -0.40 -1.25
C ALA A 53 2.79 -1.48 -0.52
N GLU A 54 1.88 -2.12 -1.25
CA GLU A 54 0.96 -3.13 -0.74
C GLU A 54 1.21 -4.50 -1.40
N GLU A 55 0.81 -5.57 -0.71
CA GLU A 55 0.97 -6.98 -1.14
C GLU A 55 2.40 -7.37 -1.55
N ILE A 56 3.42 -6.90 -0.82
CA ILE A 56 4.81 -7.21 -1.14
C ILE A 56 5.26 -8.51 -0.47
N LYS A 57 5.86 -9.38 -1.27
CA LYS A 57 6.70 -10.50 -0.79
C LYS A 57 8.08 -9.96 -0.46
N LEU A 58 8.44 -9.97 0.82
CA LEU A 58 9.70 -9.41 1.34
C LEU A 58 10.89 -10.37 1.16
N THR A 59 10.64 -11.65 0.90
CA THR A 59 11.71 -12.66 0.78
C THR A 59 11.91 -13.11 -0.66
N THR A 60 13.13 -12.99 -1.16
CA THR A 60 13.63 -13.78 -2.29
C THR A 60 13.88 -15.18 -1.75
N SER A 61 12.97 -16.11 -2.00
CA SER A 61 13.02 -17.46 -1.45
C SER A 61 14.36 -18.14 -1.74
N GLN A 62 15.22 -18.21 -0.73
CA GLN A 62 16.34 -19.15 -0.65
C GLN A 62 15.86 -20.34 0.19
N ARG A 63 16.40 -21.53 -0.09
CA ARG A 63 16.04 -22.75 0.63
C ARG A 63 16.32 -22.54 2.14
N GLY A 64 15.28 -22.52 2.97
CA GLY A 64 15.38 -22.33 4.43
C GLY A 64 15.00 -20.95 4.96
N THR A 65 14.72 -19.95 4.11
CA THR A 65 14.18 -18.66 4.58
C THR A 65 12.65 -18.65 4.41
N GLY A 66 11.92 -18.53 5.52
CA GLY A 66 10.45 -18.50 5.52
C GLY A 66 9.93 -17.40 4.61
N ARG A 67 8.83 -17.64 3.90
CA ARG A 67 8.21 -16.61 3.04
C ARG A 67 7.60 -15.53 3.91
N ALA A 68 8.19 -14.35 3.96
CA ALA A 68 7.57 -13.18 4.58
C ALA A 68 6.82 -12.37 3.53
N SER A 69 5.56 -12.10 3.79
CA SER A 69 4.69 -11.21 3.00
C SER A 69 3.99 -10.24 3.93
N ALA A 70 3.82 -9.00 3.45
CA ALA A 70 3.12 -7.96 4.19
C ALA A 70 2.00 -7.37 3.34
N ASP A 71 0.90 -7.01 3.99
CA ASP A 71 -0.25 -6.36 3.36
C ASP A 71 0.05 -4.93 2.93
N LEU A 72 0.74 -4.18 3.80
CA LEU A 72 1.19 -2.82 3.55
C LEU A 72 2.58 -2.64 4.15
N VAL A 73 3.44 -1.94 3.41
CA VAL A 73 4.82 -1.68 3.76
C VAL A 73 5.09 -0.19 3.60
N ILE A 74 5.70 0.42 4.61
CA ILE A 74 6.00 1.85 4.64
C ILE A 74 7.50 2.05 4.88
N TRP A 75 8.15 2.83 4.03
CA TRP A 75 9.53 3.26 4.19
C TRP A 75 9.60 4.68 4.76
N LYS A 76 10.63 4.96 5.55
CA LYS A 76 10.91 6.31 6.07
C LYS A 76 11.05 7.34 4.96
N SER A 77 11.65 6.96 3.83
CA SER A 77 11.77 7.83 2.66
C SER A 77 11.63 7.05 1.35
N LYS A 78 11.30 7.78 0.28
CA LYS A 78 11.29 7.26 -1.11
C LYS A 78 12.63 6.61 -1.46
N GLU A 79 13.73 7.22 -1.03
CA GLU A 79 15.08 6.73 -1.30
C GLU A 79 15.34 5.38 -0.63
N GLU A 80 14.83 5.15 0.59
CA GLU A 80 14.98 3.87 1.27
C GLU A 80 14.18 2.75 0.59
N LYS A 81 13.00 3.07 0.06
CA LYS A 81 12.24 2.17 -0.81
C LYS A 81 13.03 1.79 -2.05
N GLN A 82 13.63 2.77 -2.74
CA GLN A 82 14.44 2.53 -3.95
C GLN A 82 15.70 1.71 -3.65
N LYS A 83 16.34 1.96 -2.50
CA LYS A 83 17.51 1.22 -2.03
C LYS A 83 17.17 -0.20 -1.53
N LYS A 84 15.90 -0.62 -1.60
CA LYS A 84 15.40 -1.91 -1.07
C LYS A 84 15.84 -2.17 0.37
N LYS A 85 15.98 -1.11 1.18
CA LYS A 85 16.23 -1.27 2.62
C LYS A 85 15.01 -1.88 3.28
N THR A 86 15.23 -2.58 4.39
CA THR A 86 14.16 -3.14 5.21
C THR A 86 13.18 -2.03 5.58
N ALA A 87 11.92 -2.24 5.29
CA ALA A 87 10.86 -1.34 5.70
C ALA A 87 10.61 -1.44 7.23
N PHE A 88 9.84 -0.49 7.76
CA PHE A 88 9.49 -0.45 9.19
C PHE A 88 8.53 -1.58 9.56
#